data_AF-A0A382F3E2-F1
#
_entry.id   AF-A0A382F3E2-F1
#
_cell.length_a   1.000
_cell.length_b   1.000
_cell.length_c   1.000
_cell.angle_alpha   90.00
_cell.angle_beta   90.00
_cell.angle_gamma   90.00
#
_symmetry.space_group_name_H-M   'P 1'
#
loop_
_entity.id
_entity.type
_entity.pdbx_description
1 polymer ?
#
loop_
_entity_poly.entity_id
_entity_poly.type
_entity_poly.pdbx_seq_one_letter_code
_entity_poly.pdbx_strand_id
1 'polypeptide(L)'
;MQISISSEIDPIKSVIIHRPGIEQYFVTPDHLIEWLPGDNELIHNPNYLLFDDLIHLKKAIEEHKQLSNVLKHFIGESNCLTVTKLISDILQDEEVRKNIISECLELEHSIHGIAHSADQIKKIHKMDIDDFIFTLLTGRDFHDNQIQYFFHPIPNLIFTRDIAAVIGNTLVLTWGCRVVRRRENIIAKYIFKHHNQ
;
A
#
# COMPACT_ATOMS: atom_id res chain seq x y z
N MET A 1 -6.40 19.02 3.53
CA MET A 1 -7.63 18.41 3.00
C MET A 1 -8.90 18.83 3.76
N GLN A 2 -9.81 19.52 3.09
CA GLN A 2 -11.20 19.61 3.54
C GLN A 2 -11.95 18.37 3.02
N ILE A 3 -12.07 17.35 3.86
CA ILE A 3 -12.81 16.12 3.54
C ILE A 3 -14.28 16.24 3.93
N SER A 4 -15.18 15.83 3.04
CA SER A 4 -16.61 15.74 3.35
C SER A 4 -17.30 14.71 2.45
N ILE A 5 -17.86 13.66 3.04
CA ILE A 5 -18.71 12.66 2.36
C ILE A 5 -19.97 12.46 3.19
N SER A 6 -21.10 12.95 2.69
CA SER A 6 -22.42 12.85 3.35
C SER A 6 -23.40 11.92 2.64
N SER A 7 -23.01 11.38 1.47
CA SER A 7 -23.85 10.57 0.60
C SER A 7 -22.96 9.64 -0.23
N GLU A 8 -23.44 8.42 -0.49
CA GLU A 8 -22.80 7.45 -1.40
C GLU A 8 -23.29 7.58 -2.85
N ILE A 9 -24.26 8.46 -3.12
CA ILE A 9 -24.88 8.62 -4.45
C ILE A 9 -24.74 10.03 -5.04
N ASP A 10 -24.34 11.00 -4.24
CA ASP A 10 -24.14 12.37 -4.71
C ASP A 10 -22.95 12.43 -5.67
N PRO A 11 -22.91 13.43 -6.59
CA PRO A 11 -21.80 13.58 -7.50
C PRO A 11 -20.45 13.64 -6.78
N ILE A 12 -19.56 12.72 -7.15
CA ILE A 12 -18.21 12.63 -6.60
C ILE A 12 -17.41 13.86 -7.04
N LYS A 13 -16.65 14.47 -6.11
CA LYS A 13 -15.81 15.64 -6.38
C LYS A 13 -14.32 15.33 -6.41
N SER A 14 -13.88 14.32 -5.67
CA SER A 14 -12.48 13.89 -5.60
C SER A 14 -12.41 12.44 -5.16
N VAL A 15 -11.38 11.73 -5.61
CA VAL A 15 -11.13 10.32 -5.30
C VAL A 15 -9.65 10.06 -5.10
N ILE A 16 -9.34 9.06 -4.27
CA ILE A 16 -8.00 8.50 -4.13
C ILE A 16 -8.03 7.06 -4.65
N ILE A 17 -7.20 6.78 -5.65
CA ILE A 17 -7.07 5.45 -6.27
C ILE A 17 -5.61 4.97 -6.22
N HIS A 18 -5.38 3.67 -6.35
CA HIS A 18 -4.04 3.11 -6.51
C HIS A 18 -4.00 2.19 -7.70
N ARG A 19 -3.15 2.52 -8.67
CA ARG A 19 -2.98 1.70 -9.87
C ARG A 19 -2.20 0.44 -9.50
N PRO A 20 -2.62 -0.76 -9.95
CA PRO A 20 -1.81 -1.96 -9.81
C PRO A 20 -0.39 -1.74 -10.33
N GLY A 21 0.60 -2.02 -9.49
CA GLY A 21 2.00 -1.86 -9.81
C GLY A 21 2.76 -3.18 -9.80
N ILE A 22 4.08 -3.04 -9.79
CA ILE A 22 5.04 -4.15 -9.85
C ILE A 22 4.95 -5.08 -8.62
N GLU A 23 4.40 -4.60 -7.50
CA GLU A 23 4.10 -5.39 -6.31
C GLU A 23 3.29 -6.65 -6.59
N GLN A 24 2.47 -6.62 -7.65
CA GLN A 24 1.65 -7.76 -8.09
C GLN A 24 2.48 -8.92 -8.64
N TYR A 25 3.68 -8.67 -9.20
CA TYR A 25 4.56 -9.76 -9.66
C TYR A 25 5.24 -10.53 -8.52
N PHE A 26 5.23 -9.97 -7.31
CA PHE A 26 5.75 -10.64 -6.12
C PHE A 26 4.67 -11.45 -5.39
N VAL A 27 3.45 -11.51 -5.93
CA VAL A 27 2.41 -12.44 -5.49
C VAL A 27 2.66 -13.79 -6.17
N THR A 28 2.79 -14.85 -5.39
CA THR A 28 3.04 -16.22 -5.85
C THR A 28 1.81 -17.10 -5.57
N PRO A 29 1.70 -18.29 -6.18
CA PRO A 29 0.60 -19.21 -5.88
C PRO A 29 0.43 -19.54 -4.39
N ASP A 30 1.54 -19.65 -3.65
CA ASP A 30 1.51 -19.91 -2.21
C ASP A 30 0.84 -18.78 -1.41
N HIS A 31 0.85 -17.55 -1.94
CA HIS A 31 0.19 -16.40 -1.33
C HIS A 31 -1.34 -16.41 -1.49
N LEU A 32 -1.89 -17.26 -2.35
CA LEU A 32 -3.33 -17.35 -2.61
C LEU A 32 -4.04 -18.38 -1.71
N ILE A 33 -3.27 -19.25 -1.08
CA ILE A 33 -3.81 -20.34 -0.26
C ILE A 33 -4.07 -19.82 1.15
N GLU A 34 -5.33 -19.67 1.55
CA GLU A 34 -5.65 -19.22 2.92
C GLU A 34 -5.41 -20.31 3.98
N TRP A 35 -5.68 -21.57 3.65
CA TRP A 35 -5.67 -22.68 4.60
C TRP A 35 -4.70 -23.77 4.17
N LEU A 36 -3.79 -24.15 5.05
CA LEU A 36 -2.84 -25.24 4.86
C LEU A 36 -3.30 -26.48 5.65
N PRO A 37 -2.98 -27.69 5.19
CA PRO A 37 -3.22 -28.90 5.96
C PRO A 37 -2.28 -28.94 7.18
N GLY A 38 -2.85 -29.15 8.37
CA GLY A 38 -2.13 -29.46 9.60
C GLY A 38 -2.49 -30.86 10.14
N ASP A 39 -2.00 -31.18 11.34
CA ASP A 39 -2.31 -32.46 11.99
C ASP A 39 -3.78 -32.46 12.47
N ASN A 40 -4.65 -33.09 11.68
CA ASN A 40 -6.10 -33.22 11.90
C ASN A 40 -6.92 -31.92 11.85
N GLU A 41 -6.32 -30.78 11.50
CA GLU A 41 -7.02 -29.50 11.35
C GLU A 41 -6.44 -28.65 10.20
N LEU A 42 -7.21 -27.64 9.77
CA LEU A 42 -6.72 -26.63 8.85
C LEU A 42 -6.04 -25.51 9.65
N ILE A 43 -4.80 -25.18 9.29
CA ILE A 43 -4.07 -24.06 9.87
C ILE A 43 -4.09 -22.89 8.89
N HIS A 44 -4.23 -21.67 9.42
CA HIS A 44 -4.20 -20.48 8.58
C HIS A 44 -2.79 -20.25 8.02
N ASN A 45 -2.68 -20.02 6.71
CA ASN A 45 -1.42 -19.71 6.05
C ASN A 45 -0.94 -18.30 6.45
N PRO A 46 0.22 -18.15 7.12
CA PRO A 46 0.75 -16.83 7.46
C PRO A 46 1.15 -16.01 6.22
N ASN A 47 1.28 -16.65 5.05
CA ASN A 47 1.65 -16.02 3.79
C ASN A 47 0.45 -15.65 2.90
N TYR A 48 -0.78 -15.88 3.36
CA TYR A 48 -1.97 -15.55 2.58
C TYR A 48 -2.12 -14.03 2.42
N LEU A 49 -2.17 -13.55 1.17
CA LEU A 49 -2.20 -12.13 0.83
C LEU A 49 -3.58 -11.60 0.44
N LEU A 50 -4.67 -12.31 0.76
CA LEU A 50 -6.04 -11.85 0.51
C LEU A 50 -6.36 -11.64 -0.98
N PHE A 51 -5.75 -12.44 -1.84
CA PHE A 51 -6.03 -12.47 -3.27
C PHE A 51 -6.55 -13.84 -3.67
N ASP A 52 -7.52 -13.85 -4.58
CA ASP A 52 -8.14 -15.07 -5.07
C ASP A 52 -7.31 -15.73 -6.18
N ASP A 53 -6.66 -14.93 -7.03
CA ASP A 53 -5.86 -15.41 -8.16
C ASP A 53 -4.75 -14.44 -8.53
N LEU A 54 -3.77 -14.92 -9.30
CA LEU A 54 -2.73 -14.10 -9.92
C LEU A 54 -3.35 -13.28 -11.06
N ILE A 55 -2.96 -12.00 -11.13
CA ILE A 55 -3.48 -11.10 -12.15
C ILE A 55 -2.51 -10.96 -13.33
N HIS A 56 -3.06 -10.78 -14.53
CA HIS A 56 -2.28 -10.35 -15.70
C HIS A 56 -2.00 -8.85 -15.60
N LEU A 57 -0.89 -8.46 -14.95
CA LEU A 57 -0.61 -7.08 -14.54
C LEU A 57 -0.76 -6.06 -15.68
N LYS A 58 -0.24 -6.35 -16.87
CA LYS A 58 -0.36 -5.42 -18.02
C LYS A 58 -1.82 -5.09 -18.34
N LYS A 59 -2.70 -6.09 -18.27
CA LYS A 59 -4.14 -5.92 -18.55
C LYS A 59 -4.82 -5.18 -17.41
N ALA A 60 -4.52 -5.53 -16.15
CA ALA A 60 -5.05 -4.83 -14.98
C ALA A 60 -4.65 -3.34 -14.97
N ILE A 61 -3.43 -3.01 -15.41
CA ILE A 61 -2.98 -1.62 -15.59
C ILE A 61 -3.80 -0.89 -16.66
N GLU A 62 -4.06 -1.54 -17.80
CA GLU A 62 -4.87 -0.98 -18.89
C GLU A 62 -6.33 -0.75 -18.46
N GLU A 63 -6.94 -1.72 -17.77
CA GLU A 63 -8.29 -1.62 -17.22
C GLU A 63 -8.39 -0.53 -16.14
N HIS A 64 -7.44 -0.47 -15.20
CA HIS A 64 -7.39 0.60 -14.20
C HIS A 64 -7.16 1.98 -14.84
N LYS A 65 -6.41 2.05 -15.94
CA LYS A 65 -6.25 3.30 -16.71
C LYS A 65 -7.58 3.74 -17.32
N GLN A 66 -8.40 2.82 -17.83
CA GLN A 66 -9.74 3.15 -18.32
C GLN A 66 -10.62 3.71 -17.20
N LEU A 67 -10.64 3.07 -16.03
CA LEU A 67 -11.33 3.59 -14.84
C LEU A 67 -10.86 5.00 -14.48
N SER A 68 -9.54 5.21 -14.39
CA SER A 68 -8.96 6.52 -14.06
C SER A 68 -9.35 7.59 -15.08
N ASN A 69 -9.37 7.27 -16.38
CA ASN A 69 -9.78 8.20 -17.43
C ASN A 69 -11.25 8.61 -17.29
N VAL A 70 -12.14 7.66 -16.98
CA VAL A 70 -13.56 7.95 -16.73
C VAL A 70 -13.69 8.88 -15.53
N LEU A 71 -13.03 8.57 -14.41
CA LEU A 71 -13.06 9.42 -13.22
C LEU A 71 -12.56 10.83 -13.53
N LYS A 72 -11.37 10.95 -14.14
CA LYS A 72 -10.76 12.23 -14.52
C LYS A 72 -11.64 13.05 -15.47
N HIS A 73 -12.40 12.40 -16.36
CA HIS A 73 -13.32 13.09 -17.25
C HIS A 73 -14.43 13.83 -16.47
N PHE A 74 -14.95 13.22 -15.40
CA PHE A 74 -16.05 13.81 -14.62
C PHE A 74 -15.58 14.77 -13.52
N ILE A 75 -14.49 14.46 -12.82
CA ILE A 75 -14.06 15.21 -11.63
C ILE A 75 -12.85 16.10 -11.89
N GLY A 76 -12.19 15.97 -13.04
CA GLY A 76 -10.94 16.65 -13.38
C GLY A 76 -9.69 15.90 -12.91
N GLU A 77 -8.56 16.16 -13.57
CA GLU A 77 -7.31 15.44 -13.30
C GLU A 77 -6.73 15.71 -11.90
N SER A 78 -6.81 16.95 -11.42
CA SER A 78 -6.33 17.34 -10.09
C SER A 78 -7.10 16.69 -8.93
N ASN A 79 -8.30 16.18 -9.20
CA ASN A 79 -9.18 15.58 -8.21
C ASN A 79 -9.17 14.04 -8.26
N CYS A 80 -8.37 13.45 -9.16
CA CYS A 80 -8.15 12.01 -9.24
C CYS A 80 -6.74 11.71 -8.72
N LEU A 81 -6.62 11.62 -7.40
CA LEU A 81 -5.36 11.49 -6.68
C LEU A 81 -4.90 10.04 -6.66
N THR A 82 -3.59 9.81 -6.72
CA THR A 82 -3.01 8.46 -6.55
C THR A 82 -2.28 8.32 -5.23
N VAL A 83 -2.39 7.17 -4.58
CA VAL A 83 -1.65 6.87 -3.34
C VAL A 83 -0.15 7.10 -3.52
N THR A 84 0.42 6.65 -4.65
CA THR A 84 1.84 6.85 -4.97
C THR A 84 2.25 8.31 -5.10
N LYS A 85 1.36 9.17 -5.62
CA LYS A 85 1.63 10.61 -5.71
C LYS A 85 1.58 11.25 -4.33
N LEU A 86 0.54 10.94 -3.56
CA LEU A 86 0.37 11.45 -2.19
C LEU A 86 1.52 11.04 -1.27
N ILE A 87 1.98 9.79 -1.34
CA ILE A 87 3.14 9.34 -0.55
C ILE A 87 4.42 10.02 -1.04
N SER A 88 4.63 10.15 -2.35
CA SER A 88 5.80 10.87 -2.90
C SER A 88 5.89 12.32 -2.40
N ASP A 89 4.74 13.00 -2.32
CA ASP A 89 4.68 14.39 -1.87
C ASP A 89 5.03 14.55 -0.39
N ILE A 90 4.55 13.66 0.49
CA ILE A 90 4.92 13.74 1.93
C ILE A 90 6.35 13.27 2.20
N LEU A 91 6.91 12.40 1.36
CA LEU A 91 8.27 11.87 1.52
C LEU A 91 9.36 12.90 1.17
N GLN A 92 8.98 14.06 0.62
CA GLN A 92 9.88 15.20 0.45
C GLN A 92 10.34 15.77 1.82
N ASP A 93 9.53 15.59 2.86
CA ASP A 93 9.91 15.90 4.24
C ASP A 93 10.79 14.77 4.80
N GLU A 94 12.06 15.08 5.10
CA GLU A 94 13.02 14.10 5.59
C GLU A 94 12.63 13.48 6.94
N GLU A 95 11.96 14.23 7.81
CA GLU A 95 11.52 13.74 9.10
C GLU A 95 10.37 12.74 8.92
N VAL A 96 9.40 13.07 8.07
CA VAL A 96 8.31 12.16 7.69
C VAL A 96 8.88 10.88 7.07
N ARG A 97 9.84 11.02 6.15
CA ARG A 97 10.52 9.88 5.51
C ARG A 97 11.25 9.00 6.52
N LYS A 98 11.98 9.57 7.48
CA LYS A 98 12.66 8.78 8.52
C LYS A 98 11.66 8.03 9.40
N ASN A 99 10.57 8.70 9.78
CA ASN A 99 9.55 8.12 10.67
C ASN A 99 8.80 6.96 10.01
N ILE A 100 8.38 7.10 8.74
CA ILE A 100 7.69 6.01 8.03
C ILE A 100 8.61 4.82 7.79
N ILE A 101 9.90 5.05 7.48
CA ILE A 101 10.89 3.98 7.37
C ILE A 101 11.00 3.23 8.70
N SER A 102 11.28 3.93 9.80
CA SER A 102 11.43 3.31 11.13
C SER A 102 10.22 2.47 11.49
N GLU A 103 9.02 3.02 11.31
CA GLU A 103 7.79 2.33 11.66
C GLU A 103 7.52 1.09 10.79
N CYS A 104 7.86 1.13 9.49
CA CYS A 104 7.76 -0.05 8.64
C CYS A 104 8.75 -1.15 9.04
N LEU A 105 10.01 -0.79 9.36
CA LEU A 105 11.01 -1.76 9.79
C LEU A 105 10.65 -2.37 11.16
N GLU A 106 10.15 -1.55 12.09
CA GLU A 106 9.64 -2.01 13.39
C GLU A 106 8.44 -2.95 13.22
N LEU A 107 7.52 -2.63 12.30
CA LEU A 107 6.39 -3.49 11.97
C LEU A 107 6.86 -4.87 11.48
N GLU A 108 7.78 -4.92 10.51
CA GLU A 108 8.30 -6.20 10.00
C GLU A 108 9.02 -7.01 11.08
N HIS A 109 9.82 -6.35 11.93
CA HIS A 109 10.47 -7.01 13.04
C HIS A 109 9.43 -7.63 14.00
N SER A 110 8.37 -6.89 14.32
CA SER A 110 7.34 -7.34 15.26
C SER A 110 6.48 -8.50 14.74
N ILE A 111 6.23 -8.56 13.42
CA ILE A 111 5.35 -9.58 12.82
C ILE A 111 6.13 -10.80 12.35
N HIS A 112 7.27 -10.57 11.70
CA HIS A 112 8.02 -11.62 10.98
C HIS A 112 9.37 -11.94 11.64
N GLY A 113 9.77 -11.20 12.69
CA GLY A 113 11.07 -11.40 13.34
C GLY A 113 12.25 -11.00 12.45
N ILE A 114 12.01 -10.26 11.36
CA ILE A 114 13.05 -9.84 10.42
C ILE A 114 13.91 -8.79 11.10
N ALA A 115 15.20 -9.07 11.25
CA ALA A 115 16.18 -8.10 11.69
C ALA A 115 16.94 -7.55 10.48
N HIS A 116 17.05 -6.23 10.38
CA HIS A 116 17.84 -5.60 9.34
C HIS A 116 19.24 -5.27 9.86
N SER A 117 20.25 -5.51 9.02
CA SER A 117 21.61 -5.12 9.35
C SER A 117 21.74 -3.59 9.39
N ALA A 118 22.75 -3.09 10.09
CA ALA A 118 23.05 -1.66 10.12
C ALA A 118 23.28 -1.09 8.71
N ASP A 119 23.80 -1.89 7.78
CA ASP A 119 24.03 -1.48 6.41
C ASP A 119 22.73 -1.42 5.59
N GLN A 120 21.79 -2.36 5.80
CA GLN A 120 20.46 -2.29 5.19
C GLN A 120 19.70 -1.04 5.66
N ILE A 121 19.73 -0.74 6.97
CA ILE A 121 19.08 0.45 7.53
C ILE A 121 19.71 1.72 6.92
N LYS A 122 21.04 1.79 6.83
CA LYS A 122 21.71 2.93 6.17
C LYS A 122 21.35 3.04 4.69
N LYS A 123 21.19 1.91 3.99
CA LYS A 123 20.87 1.88 2.56
C LYS A 123 19.45 2.39 2.31
N ILE A 124 18.44 1.88 3.03
CA ILE A 124 17.04 2.30 2.84
C ILE A 124 16.83 3.79 3.15
N HIS A 125 17.52 4.36 4.15
CA HIS A 125 17.46 5.80 4.43
C HIS A 125 18.11 6.69 3.35
N LYS A 126 18.97 6.11 2.50
CA LYS A 126 19.66 6.82 1.42
C LYS A 126 19.02 6.64 0.05
N MET A 127 18.00 5.78 -0.06
CA MET A 127 17.24 5.62 -1.29
C MET A 127 16.63 6.96 -1.71
N ASP A 128 16.52 7.15 -3.02
CA ASP A 128 15.65 8.20 -3.53
C ASP A 128 14.17 7.84 -3.24
N ILE A 129 13.28 8.79 -3.51
CA ILE A 129 11.87 8.63 -3.15
C ILE A 129 11.20 7.55 -4.00
N ASP A 130 11.57 7.42 -5.27
CA ASP A 130 10.97 6.45 -6.18
C ASP A 130 11.42 5.02 -5.83
N ASP A 131 12.70 4.84 -5.53
CA ASP A 131 13.30 3.59 -5.03
C ASP A 131 12.69 3.17 -3.69
N PHE A 132 12.48 4.13 -2.79
CA PHE A 132 11.84 3.83 -1.51
C PHE A 132 10.36 3.47 -1.68
N ILE A 133 9.61 4.17 -2.56
CA ILE A 133 8.23 3.80 -2.87
C ILE A 133 8.19 2.39 -3.48
N PHE A 134 9.08 2.08 -4.42
CA PHE A 134 9.20 0.73 -4.97
C PHE A 134 9.42 -0.30 -3.84
N THR A 135 10.35 -0.02 -2.94
CA THR A 135 10.66 -0.88 -1.79
C THR A 135 9.46 -1.05 -0.87
N LEU A 136 8.72 0.03 -0.61
CA LEU A 136 7.52 0.04 0.23
C LEU A 136 6.39 -0.82 -0.35
N LEU A 137 6.19 -0.77 -1.67
CA LEU A 137 5.16 -1.53 -2.37
C LEU A 137 5.53 -3.02 -2.51
N THR A 138 6.78 -3.31 -2.87
CA THR A 138 7.22 -4.68 -3.23
C THR A 138 7.84 -5.47 -2.08
N GLY A 139 8.39 -4.76 -1.08
CA GLY A 139 9.26 -5.33 -0.06
C GLY A 139 10.68 -5.63 -0.51
N ARG A 140 11.09 -5.22 -1.72
CA ARG A 140 12.40 -5.51 -2.32
C ARG A 140 13.16 -4.24 -2.69
N ASP A 141 14.48 -4.30 -2.66
CA ASP A 141 15.33 -3.22 -3.16
C ASP A 141 15.16 -3.06 -4.67
N PHE A 142 15.11 -1.82 -5.14
CA PHE A 142 14.92 -1.51 -6.56
C PHE A 142 16.11 -1.97 -7.42
N HIS A 143 17.34 -1.83 -6.92
CA HIS A 143 18.55 -2.15 -7.68
C HIS A 143 18.99 -3.62 -7.55
N ASP A 144 18.56 -4.30 -6.48
CA ASP A 144 18.88 -5.70 -6.24
C ASP A 144 17.70 -6.42 -5.57
N ASN A 145 16.85 -7.05 -6.39
CA ASN A 145 15.64 -7.70 -5.92
C ASN A 145 15.88 -8.89 -4.95
N GLN A 146 17.13 -9.33 -4.76
CA GLN A 146 17.49 -10.32 -3.75
C GLN A 146 17.51 -9.71 -2.34
N ILE A 147 17.72 -8.40 -2.25
CA ILE A 147 17.66 -7.67 -0.98
C ILE A 147 16.20 -7.44 -0.63
N GLN A 148 15.75 -8.11 0.43
CA GLN A 148 14.41 -8.01 0.97
C GLN A 148 14.40 -7.14 2.23
N TYR A 149 13.61 -6.06 2.20
CA TYR A 149 13.35 -5.22 3.37
C TYR A 149 12.05 -5.59 4.05
N PHE A 150 11.01 -5.91 3.28
CA PHE A 150 9.70 -6.25 3.82
C PHE A 150 9.27 -7.64 3.35
N PHE A 151 8.62 -8.40 4.21
CA PHE A 151 8.37 -9.81 3.97
C PHE A 151 7.44 -10.01 2.76
N HIS A 152 6.27 -9.39 2.81
CA HIS A 152 5.26 -9.47 1.76
C HIS A 152 5.22 -8.20 0.90
N PRO A 153 4.85 -8.27 -0.39
CA PRO A 153 4.37 -7.11 -1.13
C PRO A 153 3.00 -6.64 -0.60
N ILE A 154 2.52 -5.46 -1.01
CA ILE A 154 1.18 -4.95 -0.64
C ILE A 154 0.24 -4.88 -1.87
N PRO A 155 -0.17 -6.03 -2.41
CA PRO A 155 -1.02 -6.07 -3.61
C PRO A 155 -2.43 -5.51 -3.36
N ASN A 156 -2.90 -5.50 -2.11
CA ASN A 156 -4.25 -5.03 -1.75
C ASN A 156 -4.36 -3.51 -1.70
N LEU A 157 -3.26 -2.76 -1.89
CA LEU A 157 -3.31 -1.31 -1.94
C LEU A 157 -4.20 -0.78 -3.08
N ILE A 158 -4.46 -1.61 -4.11
CA ILE A 158 -5.42 -1.31 -5.19
C ILE A 158 -6.86 -1.10 -4.65
N PHE A 159 -7.18 -1.67 -3.48
CA PHE A 159 -8.44 -1.51 -2.78
C PHE A 159 -8.36 -0.38 -1.74
N THR A 160 -8.27 0.87 -2.23
CA THR A 160 -8.14 2.08 -1.40
C THR A 160 -9.33 2.35 -0.47
N ARG A 161 -10.47 1.68 -0.70
CA ARG A 161 -11.65 1.75 0.17
C ARG A 161 -11.38 1.20 1.58
N ASP A 162 -10.46 0.24 1.69
CA ASP A 162 -10.31 -0.55 2.91
C ASP A 162 -9.31 0.05 3.90
N ILE A 163 -8.51 1.05 3.49
CA ILE A 163 -7.44 1.66 4.31
C ILE A 163 -7.89 2.94 5.04
N ALA A 164 -8.98 3.55 4.57
CA ALA A 164 -9.63 4.67 5.24
C ALA A 164 -11.06 4.87 4.73
N ALA A 165 -11.93 5.39 5.58
CA ALA A 165 -13.27 5.83 5.22
C ALA A 165 -13.51 7.28 5.69
N VAL A 166 -14.32 8.02 4.94
CA VAL A 166 -14.77 9.36 5.35
C VAL A 166 -16.25 9.30 5.67
N ILE A 167 -16.63 9.73 6.88
CA ILE A 167 -18.03 9.79 7.33
C ILE A 167 -18.32 11.23 7.73
N GLY A 168 -19.18 11.90 6.98
CA GLY A 168 -19.38 13.34 7.11
C GLY A 168 -18.04 14.04 6.90
N ASN A 169 -17.54 14.71 7.94
CA ASN A 169 -16.27 15.45 7.92
C ASN A 169 -15.15 14.73 8.68
N THR A 170 -15.35 13.46 9.02
CA THR A 170 -14.41 12.67 9.82
C THR A 170 -13.73 11.64 8.96
N LEU A 171 -12.39 11.66 8.93
CA LEU A 171 -11.60 10.55 8.41
C LEU A 171 -11.46 9.48 9.49
N VAL A 172 -11.76 8.25 9.14
CA VAL A 172 -11.51 7.07 9.95
C VAL A 172 -10.44 6.25 9.25
N LEU A 173 -9.25 6.19 9.85
CA LEU A 173 -8.25 5.20 9.47
C LEU A 173 -8.73 3.84 9.94
N THR A 174 -8.85 2.91 9.01
CA THR A 174 -9.23 1.54 9.32
C THR A 174 -8.00 0.76 9.77
N TRP A 175 -8.23 -0.40 10.38
CA TRP A 175 -7.16 -1.32 10.73
C TRP A 175 -7.50 -2.71 10.19
N GLY A 176 -6.78 -3.11 9.14
CA GLY A 176 -6.93 -4.42 8.53
C GLY A 176 -6.83 -5.56 9.56
N CYS A 177 -7.80 -6.48 9.53
CA CYS A 177 -7.82 -7.63 10.43
C CYS A 177 -6.61 -8.55 10.22
N ARG A 178 -6.15 -8.69 8.97
CA ARG A 178 -4.97 -9.49 8.61
C ARG A 178 -3.71 -8.63 8.67
N VAL A 179 -2.66 -9.21 9.25
CA VAL A 179 -1.37 -8.53 9.48
C VAL A 179 -0.73 -8.02 8.18
N VAL A 180 -0.94 -8.71 7.07
CA VAL A 180 -0.39 -8.40 5.74
C VAL A 180 -0.79 -7.03 5.20
N ARG A 181 -1.91 -6.46 5.70
CA ARG A 181 -2.39 -5.12 5.30
C ARG A 181 -1.92 -4.00 6.22
N ARG A 182 -1.18 -4.30 7.30
CA ARG A 182 -0.77 -3.28 8.28
C ARG A 182 0.17 -2.23 7.69
N ARG A 183 1.03 -2.60 6.74
CA ARG A 183 1.90 -1.63 6.05
C ARG A 183 1.09 -0.65 5.18
N GLU A 184 -0.03 -1.09 4.61
CA GLU A 184 -0.99 -0.21 3.92
C GLU A 184 -1.62 0.81 4.88
N ASN A 185 -1.96 0.40 6.11
CA ASN A 185 -2.47 1.31 7.14
C ASN A 185 -1.42 2.34 7.57
N ILE A 186 -0.13 1.97 7.64
CA ILE A 186 0.97 2.91 7.89
C ILE A 186 1.01 3.96 6.77
N ILE A 187 1.01 3.53 5.51
CA ILE A 187 0.99 4.44 4.34
C ILE A 187 -0.18 5.41 4.44
N ALA A 188 -1.39 4.91 4.66
CA ALA A 188 -2.59 5.73 4.80
C ALA A 188 -2.45 6.73 5.95
N LYS A 189 -2.00 6.27 7.13
CA LYS A 189 -1.79 7.12 8.31
C LYS A 189 -0.87 8.30 8.00
N TYR A 190 0.27 8.06 7.35
CA TYR A 190 1.20 9.13 7.02
C TYR A 190 0.65 10.08 5.96
N ILE A 191 0.01 9.55 4.91
CA ILE A 191 -0.64 10.38 3.87
C ILE A 191 -1.64 11.33 4.53
N PHE A 192 -2.60 10.81 5.29
CA PHE A 192 -3.67 11.64 5.82
C PHE A 192 -3.24 12.55 6.98
N LYS A 193 -2.14 12.23 7.67
CA LYS A 193 -1.59 13.07 8.74
C LYS A 193 -0.73 14.22 8.22
N HIS A 194 -0.01 14.01 7.11
CA HIS A 194 1.02 14.96 6.65
C HIS A 194 0.67 15.66 5.32
N HIS A 195 -0.32 15.18 4.56
CA HIS A 195 -0.74 15.82 3.33
C HIS A 195 -1.67 17.01 3.61
N ASN A 196 -1.12 18.22 3.48
CA ASN A 196 -1.81 19.47 3.85
C ASN A 196 -2.82 19.98 2.81
N GLN A 197 -2.77 19.48 1.56
CA GLN A 197 -3.71 19.85 0.49
C GLN A 197 -4.85 18.85 0.42
#